data_AF-A0A220MF01-F1
#
_entry.id   AF-A0A220MF01-F1
#
_cell.length_a   1.000
_cell.length_b   1.000
_cell.length_c   1.000
_cell.angle_alpha   90.00
_cell.angle_beta   90.00
_cell.angle_gamma   90.00
#
_symmetry.space_group_name_H-M   'P 1'
#
loop_
_entity.id
_entity.type
_entity.pdbx_description
1 polymer ?
#
loop_
_entity_poly.entity_id
_entity_poly.type
_entity_poly.pdbx_seq_one_letter_code
_entity_poly.pdbx_strand_id
1 'polypeptide(L)'
;MTSIILQYSRIPYDYGFPERYYLARILSLYIRMYEPHEAREDTVLFPELRNIVTASEFKKLGNLFEEIEEKRFGEKGFQRIVQQISRIEQTLGIYDLSQFTPQPYELYEAGHQN
;
A
#
# COMPACT_ATOMS: atom_id res chain seq x y z
N MET A 1 -13.78 -0.14 -8.39
CA MET A 1 -12.45 0.31 -8.87
C MET A 1 -11.48 -0.87 -9.02
N THR A 2 -11.36 -1.75 -8.02
CA THR A 2 -10.47 -2.92 -8.07
C THR A 2 -10.70 -3.84 -9.28
N SER A 3 -11.95 -4.14 -9.64
CA SER A 3 -12.26 -4.95 -10.83
C SER A 3 -11.74 -4.33 -12.13
N ILE A 4 -11.83 -3.00 -12.27
CA ILE A 4 -11.34 -2.25 -13.43
C ILE A 4 -9.80 -2.29 -13.46
N ILE A 5 -9.14 -2.10 -12.32
CA ILE A 5 -7.68 -2.21 -12.22
C ILE A 5 -7.22 -3.60 -12.68
N LEU A 6 -7.84 -4.67 -12.16
CA LEU A 6 -7.49 -6.05 -12.51
C LEU A 6 -7.77 -6.40 -13.98
N GLN A 7 -8.80 -5.81 -14.58
CA GLN A 7 -9.09 -5.98 -15.99
C GLN A 7 -7.98 -5.36 -16.84
N TYR A 8 -7.63 -4.10 -16.58
CA TYR A 8 -6.64 -3.37 -17.38
C TYR A 8 -5.19 -3.81 -17.09
N SER A 9 -4.91 -4.35 -15.91
CA SER A 9 -3.57 -4.89 -15.58
C SER A 9 -3.22 -6.18 -16.32
N ARG A 10 -4.21 -6.85 -16.92
CA ARG A 10 -4.03 -8.09 -17.70
C ARG A 10 -3.85 -7.83 -19.19
N ILE A 11 -4.04 -6.59 -19.63
CA ILE A 11 -3.86 -6.22 -21.04
C ILE A 11 -2.35 -6.29 -21.34
N PRO A 12 -1.93 -7.04 -22.38
CA PRO A 12 -0.52 -7.17 -22.73
C PRO A 12 0.18 -5.83 -22.96
N TYR A 13 1.48 -5.79 -22.67
CA TYR A 13 2.26 -4.56 -22.73
C TYR A 13 2.34 -4.00 -24.16
N ASP A 14 2.17 -4.80 -25.22
CA ASP A 14 2.19 -4.34 -26.61
C ASP A 14 0.92 -3.57 -27.05
N TYR A 15 -0.10 -3.47 -26.18
CA TYR A 15 -1.30 -2.66 -26.44
C TYR A 15 -1.07 -1.15 -26.29
N GLY A 16 -1.98 -0.39 -26.91
CA GLY A 16 -1.86 1.04 -27.18
C GLY A 16 -1.63 1.95 -25.96
N PHE A 17 -1.17 3.16 -26.27
CA PHE A 17 -1.03 4.27 -25.32
C PHE A 17 -2.31 4.57 -24.50
N PRO A 18 -3.54 4.51 -25.05
CA PRO A 18 -4.77 4.82 -24.31
C PRO A 18 -5.05 3.91 -23.12
N GLU A 19 -4.87 2.59 -23.26
CA GLU A 19 -5.17 1.61 -22.21
C GLU A 19 -4.22 1.76 -21.03
N ARG A 20 -2.93 2.00 -21.30
CA ARG A 20 -1.92 2.26 -20.27
C ARG A 20 -2.21 3.55 -19.52
N TYR A 21 -2.58 4.62 -20.24
CA TYR A 21 -2.95 5.89 -19.62
C TYR A 21 -4.20 5.75 -18.75
N TYR A 22 -5.18 4.98 -19.22
CA TYR A 22 -6.39 4.69 -18.46
C TYR A 22 -6.08 3.90 -17.17
N LEU A 23 -5.24 2.87 -17.25
CA LEU A 23 -4.80 2.13 -16.07
C LEU A 23 -4.10 3.03 -15.05
N ALA A 24 -3.15 3.86 -15.51
CA ALA A 24 -2.46 4.82 -14.64
C ALA A 24 -3.45 5.78 -13.95
N ARG A 25 -4.41 6.33 -14.71
CA ARG A 25 -5.45 7.20 -14.17
C ARG A 25 -6.31 6.50 -13.11
N ILE A 26 -6.73 5.26 -13.34
CA ILE A 26 -7.55 4.51 -12.38
C ILE A 26 -6.74 4.19 -11.11
N LEU A 27 -5.46 3.85 -11.23
CA LEU A 27 -4.57 3.66 -10.09
C LEU A 27 -4.44 4.95 -9.27
N SER A 28 -4.21 6.10 -9.90
CA SER A 28 -4.15 7.40 -9.19
C SER A 28 -5.45 7.74 -8.46
N LEU A 29 -6.60 7.46 -9.09
CA LEU A 29 -7.90 7.66 -8.44
C LEU A 29 -8.10 6.69 -7.25
N TYR A 30 -7.60 5.46 -7.36
CA TYR A 30 -7.67 4.48 -6.28
C TYR A 30 -6.84 4.95 -5.09
N ILE A 31 -5.58 5.37 -5.33
CA ILE A 31 -4.69 5.91 -4.29
C ILE A 31 -5.34 7.10 -3.58
N ARG A 32 -5.85 8.08 -4.35
CA ARG A 32 -6.54 9.26 -3.80
C ARG A 32 -7.71 8.92 -2.88
N MET A 33 -8.39 7.81 -3.13
CA MET A 33 -9.48 7.33 -2.27
C MET A 33 -8.94 6.54 -1.08
N TYR A 34 -7.97 5.66 -1.31
CA TYR A 34 -7.48 4.72 -0.33
C TYR A 34 -6.67 5.39 0.79
N GLU A 35 -5.86 6.40 0.49
CA GLU A 35 -5.09 7.15 1.48
C GLU A 35 -5.97 7.76 2.59
N PRO A 36 -7.02 8.55 2.31
CA PRO A 36 -7.89 9.07 3.36
C PRO A 36 -8.80 8.00 3.98
N HIS A 37 -9.02 6.86 3.31
CA HIS A 37 -9.73 5.73 3.90
C HIS A 37 -8.89 5.09 5.01
N GLU A 38 -7.66 4.69 4.69
CA GLU A 38 -6.72 4.07 5.61
C GLU A 38 -6.40 5.00 6.79
N ALA A 39 -6.14 6.28 6.53
CA ALA A 39 -5.87 7.25 7.60
C ALA A 39 -7.05 7.36 8.59
N ARG A 40 -8.30 7.23 8.11
CA ARG A 40 -9.49 7.24 9.00
C ARG A 40 -9.64 5.93 9.75
N GLU A 41 -9.25 4.81 9.17
CA GLU A 41 -9.24 3.54 9.89
C GLU A 41 -8.30 3.62 11.09
N ASP A 42 -7.09 4.14 10.88
CA ASP A 42 -6.06 4.27 11.92
C ASP A 42 -6.34 5.34 12.97
N THR A 43 -6.91 6.49 12.57
CA THR A 43 -7.07 7.64 13.47
C THR A 43 -8.46 7.77 14.08
N VAL A 44 -9.48 7.11 13.51
CA VAL A 44 -10.87 7.23 13.97
C VAL A 44 -11.45 5.85 14.26
N LEU A 45 -11.52 4.96 13.26
CA LEU A 45 -12.28 3.73 13.37
C LEU A 45 -11.68 2.76 14.40
N PHE A 46 -10.40 2.40 14.27
CA PHE A 46 -9.76 1.44 15.16
C PHE A 46 -9.60 1.95 16.59
N PRO A 47 -9.28 3.23 16.84
CA PRO A 47 -9.35 3.81 18.18
C PRO A 47 -10.74 3.67 18.81
N GLU A 48 -11.81 4.02 18.10
CA GLU A 48 -13.18 3.90 18.62
C GLU A 48 -13.60 2.44 18.80
N LEU A 49 -13.21 1.56 17.88
CA LEU A 49 -13.46 0.12 18.00
C LEU A 49 -12.86 -0.43 19.31
N ARG A 50 -11.66 0.00 19.69
CA ARG A 50 -11.01 -0.42 20.94
C ARG A 50 -11.77 -0.04 22.21
N ASN A 51 -12.60 1.00 22.16
CA ASN A 51 -13.40 1.44 23.29
C ASN A 51 -14.66 0.59 23.49
N ILE A 52 -15.15 -0.07 22.43
CA ILE A 52 -16.43 -0.80 22.44
C ILE A 52 -16.27 -2.33 22.48
N VAL A 53 -15.10 -2.87 22.15
CA VAL A 53 -14.83 -4.32 22.18
C VAL A 53 -13.96 -4.69 23.38
N THR A 54 -14.25 -5.84 23.99
CA THR A 54 -13.38 -6.40 25.03
C THR A 54 -12.08 -6.95 24.42
N ALA A 55 -11.04 -7.12 25.24
CA ALA A 55 -9.78 -7.72 24.79
C ALA A 55 -9.96 -9.14 24.24
N SER A 56 -10.90 -9.92 24.79
CA SER A 56 -11.23 -11.28 24.32
C SER A 56 -11.89 -11.25 22.95
N GLU A 57 -12.85 -10.34 22.72
CA GLU A 57 -13.50 -10.17 21.42
C GLU A 57 -12.52 -9.67 20.37
N PHE A 58 -11.67 -8.69 20.72
CA PHE A 58 -10.62 -8.22 19.82
C PHE A 58 -9.67 -9.35 19.41
N LYS A 59 -9.27 -10.21 20.36
CA LYS A 59 -8.44 -11.39 20.06
C LYS A 59 -9.16 -12.38 19.14
N LYS A 60 -10.45 -12.64 19.36
CA LYS A 60 -11.24 -13.51 18.49
C LYS A 60 -11.33 -12.96 17.06
N LEU A 61 -11.50 -11.64 16.91
CA LEU A 61 -11.46 -10.97 15.60
C LEU A 61 -10.10 -11.14 14.93
N GLY A 62 -9.00 -10.93 15.67
CA GLY A 62 -7.65 -11.14 15.16
C GLY A 62 -7.42 -12.56 14.64
N ASN A 63 -7.80 -13.57 15.43
CA ASN A 63 -7.69 -14.97 15.03
C ASN A 63 -8.54 -15.29 13.78
N LEU A 64 -9.74 -14.70 13.67
CA LEU A 64 -10.58 -14.87 12.49
C LEU A 64 -9.95 -14.23 11.24
N PHE A 65 -9.31 -13.07 11.38
CA PHE A 65 -8.60 -12.44 10.27
C PHE A 65 -7.38 -13.25 9.83
N GLU A 66 -6.65 -13.85 10.77
CA GLU A 66 -5.54 -14.77 10.46
C GLU A 66 -6.03 -16.01 9.70
N GLU A 67 -7.13 -16.63 10.13
CA GLU A 67 -7.74 -17.76 9.42
C GLU A 67 -8.20 -17.38 7.98
N ILE A 68 -8.77 -16.18 7.83
CA ILE A 68 -9.15 -15.65 6.51
C ILE A 68 -7.91 -15.40 5.65
N GLU A 69 -6.84 -14.86 6.22
CA GLU A 69 -5.57 -14.65 5.54
C GLU A 69 -5.01 -15.98 5.02
N GLU A 70 -4.88 -16.99 5.88
CA GLU A 70 -4.34 -18.29 5.51
C GLU A 70 -5.18 -18.96 4.42
N LYS A 71 -6.51 -18.88 4.50
CA LYS A 71 -7.40 -19.43 3.45
C LYS A 71 -7.25 -18.73 2.11
N ARG A 72 -7.01 -17.40 2.11
CA ARG A 72 -6.95 -16.60 0.88
C ARG A 72 -5.56 -16.59 0.25
N PHE A 73 -4.53 -16.52 1.08
CA PHE A 73 -3.16 -16.25 0.65
C PHE A 73 -2.20 -17.41 0.95
N GLY A 74 -2.64 -18.44 1.70
CA GLY A 74 -1.82 -19.55 2.17
C GLY A 74 -0.98 -19.18 3.41
N GLU A 75 -0.33 -20.16 4.02
CA GLU A 75 0.58 -19.96 5.16
C GLU A 75 1.61 -18.88 4.82
N LYS A 76 1.84 -17.89 5.69
CA LYS A 76 2.77 -16.74 5.46
C LYS A 76 2.43 -15.90 4.22
N GLY A 77 1.14 -15.81 3.88
CA GLY A 77 0.63 -15.07 2.73
C GLY A 77 1.02 -13.60 2.75
N PHE A 78 0.77 -12.93 3.88
CA PHE A 78 1.14 -11.54 4.06
C PHE A 78 2.63 -11.26 3.81
N GLN A 79 3.52 -12.02 4.45
CA GLN A 79 4.97 -11.80 4.32
C GLN A 79 5.44 -12.01 2.87
N ARG A 80 4.87 -12.98 2.15
CA ARG A 80 5.18 -13.16 0.72
C ARG A 80 4.76 -11.95 -0.11
N ILE A 81 3.56 -11.42 0.10
CA ILE A 81 3.07 -10.26 -0.65
C ILE A 81 3.92 -9.02 -0.34
N VAL A 82 4.24 -8.78 0.94
CA VAL A 82 5.14 -7.68 1.34
C VAL A 82 6.50 -7.80 0.66
N GLN A 83 7.08 -9.00 0.60
CA GLN A 83 8.36 -9.22 -0.10
C GLN A 83 8.25 -8.97 -1.61
N GLN A 84 7.13 -9.35 -2.24
CA GLN A 84 6.90 -9.07 -3.66
C GLN A 84 6.81 -7.57 -3.92
N ILE A 85 6.05 -6.84 -3.10
CA ILE A 85 5.92 -5.37 -3.19
C ILE A 85 7.28 -4.70 -3.01
N SER A 86 8.06 -5.09 -2.00
CA SER A 86 9.40 -4.53 -1.75
C SER A 86 10.34 -4.71 -2.94
N ARG A 87 10.29 -5.86 -3.66
CA ARG A 87 11.08 -6.06 -4.88
C ARG A 87 10.61 -5.16 -6.03
N ILE A 88 9.30 -4.93 -6.15
CA ILE A 88 8.74 -4.01 -7.15
C ILE A 88 9.22 -2.59 -6.86
N GLU A 89 9.14 -2.14 -5.61
CA GLU A 89 9.63 -0.82 -5.18
C GLU A 89 11.12 -0.64 -5.45
N GLN A 90 11.94 -1.67 -5.19
CA GLN A 90 13.37 -1.65 -5.52
C GLN A 90 13.61 -1.51 -7.02
N THR A 91 12.87 -2.26 -7.83
CA THR A 91 12.95 -2.18 -9.30
C THR A 91 12.55 -0.81 -9.83
N LEU A 92 11.57 -0.17 -9.18
CA LEU A 92 11.12 1.18 -9.51
C LEU A 92 11.99 2.29 -8.90
N GLY A 93 12.95 1.94 -8.03
CA GLY A 93 13.83 2.88 -7.35
C GLY A 93 13.17 3.66 -6.19
N ILE A 94 11.96 3.29 -5.75
CA ILE A 94 11.17 4.01 -4.72
C ILE A 94 11.22 3.37 -3.34
N TYR A 95 12.09 2.37 -3.13
CA TYR A 95 12.13 1.59 -1.89
C TYR A 95 12.75 2.33 -0.69
N ASP A 96 13.54 3.39 -0.93
CA ASP A 96 14.24 4.12 0.11
C ASP A 96 13.44 5.36 0.51
N LEU A 97 12.92 5.35 1.73
CA LEU A 97 12.12 6.43 2.31
C LEU A 97 12.88 7.77 2.38
N SER A 98 14.21 7.72 2.47
CA SER A 98 15.04 8.94 2.52
C SER A 98 14.87 9.82 1.28
N GLN A 99 14.54 9.23 0.13
CA GLN A 99 14.33 9.94 -1.14
C GLN A 99 13.11 10.88 -1.12
N PHE A 100 12.14 10.60 -0.24
CA PHE A 100 10.93 11.42 -0.07
C PHE A 100 11.03 12.39 1.10
N THR A 101 12.12 12.33 1.86
CA THR A 101 12.36 13.24 2.98
C THR A 101 12.95 14.54 2.43
N PRO A 102 12.28 15.69 2.59
CA PRO A 102 12.85 16.97 2.19
C PRO A 102 14.22 17.17 2.85
N GLN A 103 15.24 17.53 2.06
CA GLN A 103 16.55 17.90 2.59
C GLN A 103 16.49 19.36 3.06
N PRO A 104 16.68 19.65 4.36
CA PRO A 104 16.83 21.03 4.82
C PRO A 104 17.97 21.70 4.06
N TYR A 105 17.78 22.97 3.68
CA TYR A 105 18.75 23.77 2.93
C TYR A 105 20.16 23.77 3.55
N GLU A 106 20.26 23.62 4.87
CA GLU A 106 21.50 23.57 5.64
C GLU A 106 22.45 22.40 5.26
N LEU A 107 21.93 21.32 4.66
CA LEU A 107 22.74 20.18 4.21
C LEU A 107 23.27 20.33 2.78
N TYR A 108 22.80 21.32 2.01
CA TYR A 108 23.28 21.57 0.63
C TYR A 108 24.68 22.23 0.62
N GLU A 109 24.99 23.10 1.58
CA GLU A 109 26.29 23.79 1.62
C GLU A 109 27.43 22.89 2.14
N ALA A 110 27.13 21.95 3.04
CA ALA A 110 28.13 21.03 3.60
C ALA A 110 28.68 20.02 2.57
N GLY A 111 27.95 19.75 1.49
CA GLY A 111 28.34 18.79 0.44
C GLY A 111 29.13 19.37 -0.73
N HIS A 112 29.32 20.70 -0.81
CA HIS A 112 29.98 21.38 -1.94
C HIS A 112 31.34 22.01 -1.56
N GLN A 113 31.88 21.69 -0.38
CA GLN A 113 33.18 22.18 0.09
C GLN A 113 34.29 21.12 0.15
N ASN A 114 34.09 19.91 -0.41
CA ASN A 114 35.13 18.89 -0.49
C ASN A 114 35.37 18.42 -1.93
#